data_AF-A0A495BJ47-F1
#
_entry.id   AF-A0A495BJ47-F1
#
_cell.length_a   1.000
_cell.length_b   1.000
_cell.length_c   1.000
_cell.angle_alpha   90.00
_cell.angle_beta   90.00
_cell.angle_gamma   90.00
#
_symmetry.space_group_name_H-M   'P 1'
#
loop_
_entity.id
_entity.type
_entity.pdbx_description
1 polymer ?
#
loop_
_entity_poly.entity_id
_entity_poly.type
_entity_poly.pdbx_seq_one_letter_code
_entity_poly.pdbx_strand_id
1 'polypeptide(L)' 'MITVNIDKAKVIAHDVRRARRAQEFQPLDEQIARQIPGTDVAALETQRQEIRDRYAQIQGSIETATTADAIKAAISD' A
#
# COMPACT_ATOMS: atom_id res chain seq x y z
N MET A 1 8.97 18.73 26.16
CA MET A 1 8.82 18.72 24.69
C MET A 1 9.21 17.34 24.20
N ILE A 2 8.29 16.59 23.59
CA ILE A 2 8.59 15.25 23.04
C ILE A 2 9.10 15.46 21.62
N THR A 3 10.29 14.96 21.32
CA THR A 3 10.84 14.97 19.96
C THR A 3 10.49 13.65 19.28
N VAL A 4 9.78 13.72 18.15
CA VAL A 4 9.48 12.53 17.35
C VAL A 4 10.65 12.22 16.43
N ASN A 5 11.10 10.97 16.42
CA ASN A 5 12.07 10.50 15.44
C ASN A 5 11.34 10.22 14.12
N ILE A 6 11.53 11.09 13.13
CA ILE A 6 10.87 11.03 11.83
C ILE A 6 11.32 9.79 11.03
N ASP A 7 12.59 9.41 11.10
CA ASP A 7 13.10 8.23 10.39
C ASP A 7 12.43 6.95 10.88
N LYS A 8 12.29 6.80 12.20
CA LYS A 8 11.55 5.68 12.80
C LYS A 8 10.08 5.71 12.41
N ALA A 9 9.45 6.88 12.35
CA ALA A 9 8.07 7.00 11.90
C ALA A 9 7.91 6.57 10.44
N LYS A 10 8.85 6.91 9.54
CA LYS A 10 8.85 6.45 8.14
C LYS A 10 8.98 4.94 8.02
N VAL A 11 9.87 4.32 8.81
CA VAL A 11 10.03 2.85 8.83
C VAL A 11 8.70 2.17 9.16
N ILE A 12 8.03 2.61 10.24
CA ILE A 12 6.73 2.07 10.64
C ILE A 12 5.69 2.27 9.53
N ALA A 13 5.66 3.46 8.92
CA ALA A 13 4.73 3.76 7.83
C ALA A 13 4.94 2.86 6.61
N HIS A 14 6.20 2.58 6.23
CA HIS A 14 6.49 1.64 5.16
C HIS A 14 6.02 0.21 5.47
N ASP A 15 6.13 -0.23 6.73
CA ASP A 15 5.66 -1.56 7.13
C ASP A 15 4.14 -1.65 7.10
N VAL A 16 3.43 -0.64 7.62
CA VAL A 16 1.96 -0.55 7.51
C VAL A 16 1.53 -0.56 6.05
N ARG A 17 2.17 0.25 5.21
CA ARG A 17 1.89 0.31 3.77
C ARG A 17 2.05 -1.06 3.10
N ARG A 18 3.15 -1.78 3.39
CA ARG A 18 3.41 -3.11 2.82
C ARG A 18 2.36 -4.12 3.28
N ALA A 19 1.97 -4.08 4.56
CA ALA A 19 0.95 -4.97 5.12
C ALA A 19 -0.41 -4.75 4.48
N ARG A 20 -0.87 -3.49 4.38
CA ARG A 20 -2.16 -3.17 3.73
C ARG A 20 -2.16 -3.54 2.26
N ARG A 21 -1.07 -3.25 1.54
CA ARG A 21 -0.91 -3.68 0.14
C ARG A 21 -1.10 -5.19 0.02
N ALA A 22 -0.41 -5.98 0.84
CA ALA A 22 -0.54 -7.44 0.80
C ALA A 22 -1.98 -7.92 1.07
N GLN A 23 -2.69 -7.28 2.00
CA GLN A 23 -4.10 -7.58 2.30
C GLN A 23 -5.01 -7.29 1.09
N GLU A 24 -4.80 -6.17 0.40
CA GLU A 24 -5.57 -5.83 -0.81
C GLU A 24 -5.25 -6.74 -2.01
N PHE A 25 -4.01 -7.22 -2.11
CA PHE A 25 -3.63 -8.18 -3.15
C PHE A 25 -4.23 -9.56 -2.94
N GLN A 26 -4.36 -10.01 -1.68
CA GLN A 26 -4.82 -11.35 -1.33
C GLN A 26 -6.10 -11.80 -2.08
N PRO A 27 -7.22 -11.05 -2.09
CA PRO A 27 -8.44 -11.50 -2.77
C PRO A 27 -8.29 -11.62 -4.29
N LEU A 28 -7.43 -10.81 -4.92
CA LEU A 28 -7.15 -10.90 -6.36
C LEU A 28 -6.26 -12.10 -6.66
N ASP A 29 -5.21 -12.29 -5.87
CA ASP A 29 -4.30 -13.42 -5.99
C ASP A 29 -5.04 -14.75 -5.76
N GLU A 30 -5.98 -14.81 -4.81
CA GLU A 30 -6.84 -15.98 -4.59
C GLU A 30 -7.76 -16.28 -5.77
N GLN A 31 -8.36 -15.26 -6.39
CA GLN A 31 -9.21 -15.45 -7.57
C GLN A 31 -8.43 -16.00 -8.76
N ILE A 32 -7.23 -15.45 -9.01
CA ILE A 32 -6.33 -15.94 -10.05
C ILE A 32 -5.91 -17.38 -9.76
N ALA A 33 -5.50 -17.67 -8.52
CA ALA A 33 -5.03 -18.99 -8.12
C ALA A 33 -6.11 -20.08 -8.22
N ARG A 34 -7.37 -19.74 -7.92
CA ARG A 34 -8.51 -20.68 -8.00
C ARG A 34 -8.95 -20.97 -9.44
N GLN A 35 -8.54 -20.19 -10.43
CA GLN A 35 -8.88 -20.36 -11.85
C GLN A 35 -10.39 -20.57 -12.07
N ILE A 36 -11.20 -19.73 -11.44
CA ILE A 36 -12.67 -19.85 -11.50
C ILE A 36 -13.13 -19.68 -12.96
N PRO A 37 -13.94 -20.61 -13.50
CA PRO A 37 -14.46 -20.47 -14.85
C PRO A 37 -15.23 -19.17 -15.04
N GLY A 38 -14.97 -18.46 -16.13
CA GLY A 38 -15.59 -17.17 -16.43
C GLY A 38 -14.93 -15.96 -15.75
N THR A 39 -13.88 -16.14 -14.96
CA THR A 39 -13.09 -15.03 -14.42
C THR A 39 -12.23 -14.40 -15.52
N ASP A 40 -12.36 -13.09 -15.68
CA ASP A 40 -11.47 -12.30 -16.55
C ASP A 40 -10.16 -12.00 -15.81
N VAL A 41 -9.15 -12.84 -16.08
CA VAL A 41 -7.81 -12.70 -15.49
C VAL A 41 -7.13 -11.39 -15.90
N ALA A 42 -7.43 -10.86 -17.09
CA ALA A 42 -6.85 -9.59 -17.55
C ALA A 42 -7.41 -8.39 -16.76
N ALA A 43 -8.70 -8.42 -16.44
CA ALA A 43 -9.31 -7.45 -15.55
C ALA A 43 -8.72 -7.51 -14.12
N LEU A 44 -8.44 -8.71 -13.60
CA LEU A 44 -7.79 -8.87 -12.29
C LEU A 44 -6.36 -8.33 -12.28
N GLU A 45 -5.56 -8.55 -13.33
CA GLU A 45 -4.20 -7.99 -13.38
C GLU A 45 -4.22 -6.46 -13.53
N THR A 46 -5.24 -5.90 -14.21
CA THR A 46 -5.46 -4.45 -14.23
C THR A 46 -5.70 -3.91 -12.81
N GLN A 47 -6.58 -4.53 -12.03
CA GLN A 47 -6.80 -4.15 -10.63
C GLN A 47 -5.53 -4.29 -9.78
N ARG A 48 -4.75 -5.36 -9.99
CA ARG A 48 -3.44 -5.52 -9.35
C ARG A 48 -2.51 -4.37 -9.67
N GLN A 49 -2.50 -3.89 -10.92
CA GLN A 49 -1.69 -2.75 -11.32
C GLN A 49 -2.14 -1.45 -10.63
N GLU A 50 -3.45 -1.19 -10.56
CA GLU A 50 -3.99 -0.03 -9.84
C GLU A 50 -3.56 0.00 -8.37
N ILE A 51 -3.54 -1.17 -7.71
CA ILE A 51 -3.02 -1.29 -6.34
C ILE A 51 -1.53 -0.93 -6.31
N ARG A 52 -0.70 -1.43 -7.23
CA ARG A 52 0.75 -1.10 -7.27
C ARG A 52 0.95 0.42 -7.41
N ASP A 53 0.21 1.04 -8.31
CA ASP A 53 0.35 2.47 -8.62
C ASP A 53 -0.07 3.33 -7.42
N ARG A 54 -1.19 3.01 -6.77
CA ARG A 54 -1.63 3.68 -5.53
C ARG A 54 -0.58 3.59 -4.43
N TYR A 55 -0.03 2.40 -4.20
CA TYR A 55 0.97 2.19 -3.17
C TYR A 55 2.35 2.81 -3.51
N ALA A 56 2.66 3.02 -4.79
CA ALA A 56 3.82 3.81 -5.22
C ALA A 56 3.62 5.31 -4.93
N GLN A 57 2.41 5.85 -5.08
CA GLN A 57 2.10 7.22 -4.67
C GLN A 57 2.23 7.39 -3.16
N ILE A 58 1.66 6.47 -2.38
CA ILE A 58 1.81 6.46 -0.91
C ILE A 58 3.30 6.40 -0.51
N GLN A 59 4.11 5.61 -1.23
CA GLN A 59 5.55 5.59 -1.01
C GLN A 59 6.19 6.97 -1.15
N GLY A 60 5.93 7.67 -2.25
CA GLY A 60 6.46 9.02 -2.48
C GLY A 60 6.01 10.01 -1.40
N SER A 61 4.77 9.91 -0.94
CA SER A 61 4.25 10.73 0.15
C SER A 61 4.99 10.48 1.49
N ILE A 62 5.30 9.21 1.81
CA ILE A 62 6.09 8.88 3.02
C ILE A 62 7.53 9.41 2.90
N GLU A 63 8.15 9.25 1.73
CA GLU A 63 9.54 9.66 1.48
C GLU A 63 9.72 11.17 1.63
N THR A 64 8.77 11.96 1.12
CA THR A 64 8.79 13.44 1.17
C THR A 64 8.29 14.04 2.49
N ALA A 65 7.62 13.26 3.33
CA ALA A 65 7.09 13.75 4.61
C ALA A 65 8.21 14.15 5.59
N THR A 66 8.03 15.29 6.25
CA THR A 66 8.96 15.84 7.26
C THR A 66 8.37 15.89 8.66
N THR A 67 7.09 15.55 8.81
CA THR A 67 6.36 15.57 10.09
C THR A 67 5.61 14.26 10.32
N ALA A 68 5.38 13.91 11.59
CA ALA A 68 4.62 12.72 11.94
C ALA A 68 3.17 12.77 11.42
N ASP A 69 2.57 13.96 11.34
CA ASP A 69 1.21 14.13 10.83
C ASP A 69 1.15 13.91 9.31
N ALA A 70 2.13 14.40 8.55
CA ALA A 70 2.23 14.12 7.12
C ALA A 70 2.44 12.61 6.85
N ILE A 71 3.25 11.93 7.67
CA ILE A 71 3.43 10.47 7.58
C ILE A 71 2.12 9.73 7.83
N LYS A 72 1.38 10.11 8.88
CA LYS A 72 0.07 9.51 9.18
C LYS A 72 -0.93 9.74 8.06
N ALA A 73 -0.99 10.96 7.51
CA ALA A 73 -1.87 11.28 6.39
C ALA A 73 -1.54 10.41 5.17
N ALA A 74 -0.25 10.25 4.84
CA ALA A 74 0.19 9.43 3.71
C ALA A 74 -0.26 7.96 3.77
N ILE A 75 -0.46 7.40 4.97
CA ILE A 75 -0.94 6.03 5.18
C ILE A 75 -2.41 5.96 5.60
N SER A 76 -3.17 7.06 5.54
CA SER A 76 -4.59 7.07 5.92
C SER A 76 -5.53 7.13 4.72
N ASP A 77 -5.01 7.49 3.54
CA ASP A 77 -5.65 7.26 2.23
C ASP A 77 -5.61 5.77 1.84
#